data_AF-A0A6L3YRP7-F1
#
_entry.id   AF-A0A6L3YRP7-F1
#
_cell.length_a   1.000
_cell.length_b   1.000
_cell.length_c   1.000
_cell.angle_alpha   90.00
_cell.angle_beta   90.00
_cell.angle_gamma   90.00
#
_symmetry.space_group_name_H-M   'P 1'
#
loop_
_entity.id
_entity.type
_entity.pdbx_description
1 polymer ?
#
loop_
_entity_poly.entity_id
_entity_poly.type
_entity_poly.pdbx_seq_one_letter_code
_entity_poly.pdbx_strand_id
1 'polypeptide(L)'
;MIGIASGKSLESAIWMAVWHLKQAILKLRAQSRADLEIKIALWTDLIGDPACILDVHQEHWRTMMADFTLFMHAAEHPDRYPEMKEAS
;
A
#
# COMPACT_ATOMS: atom_id res chain seq x y z
N MET A 1 -10.48 -41.52 16.43
CA MET A 1 -9.90 -41.04 15.15
C MET A 1 -9.89 -39.52 15.22
N ILE A 2 -8.77 -38.92 15.63
CA ILE A 2 -8.64 -37.46 15.73
C ILE A 2 -8.24 -36.98 14.34
N GLY A 3 -9.18 -36.36 13.62
CA GLY A 3 -8.98 -35.86 12.27
C GLY A 3 -8.06 -34.64 12.28
N ILE A 4 -6.83 -34.82 11.80
CA ILE A 4 -5.91 -33.72 11.48
C ILE A 4 -6.37 -33.14 10.14
N ALA A 5 -7.32 -32.21 10.19
CA ALA A 5 -7.72 -31.39 9.04
C ALA A 5 -7.80 -29.94 9.50
N SER A 6 -6.76 -29.13 9.28
CA SER A 6 -6.85 -27.67 9.49
C SER A 6 -5.68 -26.85 8.94
N GLY A 7 -4.46 -27.40 8.81
CA GLY A 7 -3.27 -26.58 8.49
C GLY A 7 -3.36 -25.76 7.18
N LYS A 8 -3.89 -26.36 6.11
CA LYS A 8 -3.97 -25.72 4.78
C LYS A 8 -5.07 -24.65 4.65
N SER A 9 -6.15 -24.74 5.41
CA SER A 9 -7.25 -23.76 5.35
C SER A 9 -6.93 -22.48 6.11
N LEU A 10 -6.17 -22.59 7.22
CA LEU A 10 -5.76 -21.45 8.02
C LEU A 10 -4.71 -20.60 7.31
N GLU A 11 -3.71 -21.23 6.70
CA GLU A 11 -2.66 -20.54 5.96
C GLU A 11 -3.26 -19.74 4.77
N SER A 12 -4.19 -20.34 4.03
CA SER A 12 -4.92 -19.66 2.95
C SER A 12 -5.74 -18.46 3.45
N ALA A 13 -6.44 -18.59 4.58
CA ALA A 13 -7.20 -17.49 5.18
C ALA A 13 -6.30 -16.32 5.63
N ILE A 14 -5.13 -16.63 6.20
CA ILE A 14 -4.13 -15.63 6.59
C ILE A 14 -3.60 -14.90 5.36
N TRP A 15 -3.23 -15.63 4.30
CA TRP A 15 -2.77 -15.03 3.05
C TRP A 15 -3.81 -14.09 2.43
N MET A 16 -5.08 -14.50 2.41
CA MET A 16 -6.18 -13.65 1.92
C MET A 16 -6.37 -12.40 2.79
N ALA A 17 -6.30 -12.53 4.11
CA ALA A 17 -6.41 -11.39 5.01
C ALA A 17 -5.25 -10.39 4.82
N VAL A 18 -4.02 -10.89 4.68
CA VAL A 18 -2.83 -10.07 4.38
C VAL A 18 -2.99 -9.38 3.03
N TRP A 19 -3.45 -10.10 2.00
CA TRP A 19 -3.74 -9.51 0.69
C TRP A 19 -4.75 -8.36 0.79
N HIS A 20 -5.90 -8.59 1.42
CA HIS A 20 -6.92 -7.55 1.58
C HIS A 20 -6.43 -6.35 2.37
N LEU A 21 -5.61 -6.55 3.40
CA LEU A 21 -5.01 -5.47 4.17
C LEU A 21 -4.07 -4.63 3.30
N LYS A 22 -3.17 -5.26 2.52
CA LYS A 22 -2.28 -4.56 1.59
C LYS A 22 -3.06 -3.71 0.59
N GLN A 23 -4.13 -4.28 0.01
CA GLN A 23 -4.98 -3.57 -0.95
C GLN A 23 -5.73 -2.40 -0.27
N ALA A 24 -6.21 -2.56 0.97
CA ALA A 24 -6.88 -1.49 1.71
C ALA A 24 -5.93 -0.32 2.00
N ILE A 25 -4.69 -0.59 2.41
CA ILE A 25 -3.67 0.44 2.66
C ILE A 25 -3.39 1.26 1.39
N LEU A 26 -3.31 0.61 0.23
CA LEU A 26 -3.03 1.30 -1.04
C LEU A 26 -4.15 2.24 -1.49
N LYS A 27 -5.40 2.00 -1.07
CA LYS A 27 -6.55 2.87 -1.35
C LYS A 27 -6.58 4.14 -0.50
N LEU A 28 -5.99 4.12 0.68
CA LEU A 28 -6.01 5.26 1.60
C LEU A 28 -5.01 6.32 1.16
N ARG A 29 -5.33 7.61 1.35
CA ARG A 29 -4.38 8.71 1.15
C ARG A 29 -3.29 8.66 2.21
N ALA A 30 -2.03 8.75 1.80
CA ALA A 30 -0.92 8.91 2.74
C ALA A 30 -1.08 10.21 3.52
N GLN A 31 -1.00 10.15 4.85
CA GLN A 31 -1.06 11.32 5.73
C GLN A 31 0.34 11.83 6.08
N SER A 32 1.36 10.98 5.94
CA SER A 32 2.75 11.29 6.21
C SER A 32 3.68 10.72 5.13
N ARG A 33 4.94 11.17 5.15
CA ARG A 33 6.01 10.60 4.31
C ARG A 33 6.27 9.12 4.65
N ALA A 34 6.17 8.75 5.93
CA ALA A 34 6.30 7.36 6.36
C ALA A 34 5.19 6.48 5.78
N ASP A 35 3.95 6.97 5.73
CA ASP A 35 2.84 6.24 5.08
C ASP A 35 3.12 6.03 3.59
N LEU A 36 3.66 7.04 2.91
CA LEU A 36 4.04 6.93 1.50
C LEU A 36 5.15 5.88 1.29
N GLU A 37 6.17 5.86 2.14
CA GLU A 37 7.25 4.87 2.08
C GLU A 37 6.72 3.44 2.28
N ILE A 38 5.81 3.23 3.25
CA ILE A 38 5.13 1.94 3.45
C ILE A 38 4.34 1.56 2.20
N LYS A 39 3.58 2.50 1.61
CA LYS A 39 2.79 2.23 0.39
C LYS A 39 3.67 1.86 -0.80
N ILE A 40 4.81 2.54 -0.99
CA ILE A 40 5.77 2.20 -2.06
C ILE A 40 6.31 0.79 -1.87
N ALA A 41 6.73 0.43 -0.66
CA ALA A 41 7.23 -0.91 -0.36
C ALA A 41 6.17 -2.00 -0.64
N LEU A 42 4.93 -1.78 -0.17
CA LEU A 42 3.80 -2.68 -0.42
C LEU A 42 3.48 -2.82 -1.91
N TRP A 43 3.59 -1.72 -2.66
CA TRP A 43 3.38 -1.73 -4.11
C TRP A 43 4.46 -2.53 -4.83
N THR A 44 5.74 -2.32 -4.49
CA THR A 44 6.88 -3.09 -5.04
C THR A 44 6.71 -4.58 -4.80
N ASP A 45 6.27 -4.99 -3.60
CA ASP A 45 5.95 -6.38 -3.27
C ASP A 45 4.86 -6.97 -4.18
N LEU A 46 3.82 -6.18 -4.50
CA LEU A 46 2.69 -6.65 -5.31
C LEU A 46 3.08 -6.78 -6.79
N ILE A 47 3.74 -5.78 -7.36
CA ILE A 47 4.08 -5.75 -8.80
C ILE A 47 5.22 -6.70 -9.19
N GLY A 48 5.95 -7.25 -8.22
CA GLY A 48 6.99 -8.26 -8.46
C GLY A 48 6.46 -9.55 -9.11
N ASP A 49 5.14 -9.74 -9.13
CA ASP A 49 4.46 -10.83 -9.83
C ASP A 49 4.07 -10.41 -11.28
N PRO A 50 4.58 -11.08 -12.33
CA PRO A 50 4.25 -10.79 -13.73
C PRO A 50 2.75 -10.89 -14.09
N ALA A 51 1.93 -11.56 -13.26
CA ALA A 51 0.48 -11.64 -13.44
C ALA A 51 -0.29 -10.43 -12.88
N CYS A 52 0.40 -9.48 -12.23
CA CYS A 52 -0.15 -8.45 -11.37
C CYS A 52 -0.73 -7.20 -12.09
N ILE A 53 -1.02 -7.20 -13.38
CA ILE A 53 -1.76 -6.06 -13.98
C ILE A 53 -3.24 -6.44 -14.11
N LEU A 54 -3.91 -6.43 -12.97
CA LEU A 54 -5.37 -6.43 -12.88
C LEU A 54 -5.84 -4.97 -12.75
N ASP A 55 -7.03 -4.65 -13.23
CA ASP A 55 -7.59 -3.28 -13.21
C ASP A 55 -7.58 -2.65 -11.80
N VAL A 56 -7.74 -3.46 -10.75
CA VAL A 56 -7.66 -3.00 -9.35
C VAL A 56 -6.29 -2.40 -8.99
N HIS A 57 -5.22 -2.86 -9.63
CA HIS A 57 -3.88 -2.33 -9.40
C HIS A 57 -3.69 -0.98 -10.10
N GLN A 58 -4.37 -0.71 -11.21
CA GLN A 58 -4.32 0.61 -11.85
C GLN A 58 -4.93 1.72 -10.96
N GLU A 59 -5.98 1.39 -10.19
CA GLU A 59 -6.55 2.34 -9.22
C GLU A 59 -5.57 2.63 -8.08
N HIS A 60 -4.96 1.59 -7.50
CA HIS A 60 -3.95 1.73 -6.45
C HIS A 60 -2.73 2.53 -6.90
N TRP A 61 -2.25 2.27 -8.12
CA TRP A 61 -1.17 3.02 -8.74
C TRP A 61 -1.50 4.52 -8.83
N ARG A 62 -2.71 4.86 -9.31
CA ARG A 62 -3.14 6.27 -9.43
C ARG A 62 -3.13 6.98 -8.08
N THR A 63 -3.65 6.35 -7.03
CA THR A 63 -3.64 6.93 -5.68
C THR A 63 -2.23 7.13 -5.17
N MET A 64 -1.37 6.12 -5.29
CA MET A 64 0.02 6.21 -4.83
C MET A 64 0.82 7.28 -5.59
N MET A 65 0.66 7.38 -6.91
CA MET A 65 1.33 8.41 -7.71
C MET A 65 0.87 9.82 -7.38
N ALA A 66 -0.43 10.00 -7.09
CA ALA A 66 -0.95 11.28 -6.64
C ALA A 66 -0.37 11.69 -5.28
N ASP A 67 -0.26 10.74 -4.33
CA ASP A 67 0.38 11.00 -3.03
C ASP A 67 1.88 11.32 -3.22
N PHE A 68 2.61 10.54 -4.02
CA PHE A 68 4.01 10.80 -4.33
C PHE A 68 4.23 12.20 -4.91
N THR A 69 3.41 12.60 -5.88
CA THR A 69 3.50 13.92 -6.54
C THR A 69 3.26 15.04 -5.55
N LEU A 70 2.30 14.88 -4.65
CA LEU A 70 2.01 15.83 -3.58
C LEU A 70 3.23 16.03 -2.66
N PHE A 71 3.83 14.93 -2.19
CA PHE A 71 4.99 15.00 -1.29
C PHE A 71 6.25 15.55 -1.97
N MET A 72 6.48 15.22 -3.26
CA MET A 72 7.58 15.81 -4.03
C MET A 72 7.40 17.33 -4.20
N HIS A 73 6.20 17.76 -4.59
CA HIS A 73 5.90 19.17 -4.76
C HIS A 73 5.95 19.95 -3.42
N ALA A 74 5.52 19.33 -2.32
CA ALA A 74 5.65 19.92 -0.99
C ALA A 74 7.12 20.05 -0.55
N ALA A 75 7.97 19.08 -0.88
CA ALA A 75 9.41 19.16 -0.62
C ALA A 75 10.11 20.26 -1.44
N GLU A 76 9.67 20.48 -2.68
CA GLU A 76 10.17 21.56 -3.56
C GLU A 76 9.65 22.95 -3.16
N HIS A 77 8.45 23.01 -2.56
CA HIS A 77 7.77 24.25 -2.18
C HIS A 77 7.27 24.23 -0.74
N PRO A 78 8.18 24.14 0.25
CA PRO A 78 7.80 23.96 1.65
C PRO A 78 6.91 25.10 2.20
N ASP A 79 7.04 26.31 1.67
CA ASP A 79 6.24 27.46 2.13
C ASP A 79 4.78 27.41 1.68
N ARG A 80 4.44 26.55 0.71
CA ARG A 80 3.07 26.35 0.22
C ARG A 80 2.30 25.27 0.99
N TYR A 81 2.99 24.45 1.77
CA TYR A 81 2.44 23.30 2.51
C TYR A 81 2.98 23.26 3.95
N PRO A 82 2.71 24.30 4.75
CA PRO A 82 3.22 24.39 6.12
C PRO A 82 2.79 23.19 6.99
N GLU A 83 1.61 22.62 6.76
CA GLU A 83 1.05 21.46 7.47
C GLU A 83 1.81 20.14 7.22
N MET A 84 2.58 20.06 6.13
CA MET A 84 3.38 18.86 5.81
C MET A 84 4.79 18.91 6.39
N LYS A 85 5.18 20.00 7.06
CA LYS A 85 6.50 20.16 7.68
C LYS A 85 6.68 19.33 8.96
N GLU A 86 5.61 18.91 9.62
CA GLU A 86 5.66 18.39 11.01
C GLU A 86 5.74 16.86 11.15
N ALA A 87 5.86 16.09 10.07
CA ALA A 87 6.05 14.64 10.16
C ALA A 87 7.53 14.26 10.00
N SER A 88 8.34 14.46 11.05
CA SER A 88 9.70 13.89 11.19
C SER A 88 9.90 13.29 12.56
#